data_AF-A0A6L6CVV8-F1
#
_entry.id   AF-A0A6L6CVV8-F1
#
_cell.length_a   1.000
_cell.length_b   1.000
_cell.length_c   1.000
_cell.angle_alpha   90.00
_cell.angle_beta   90.00
_cell.angle_gamma   90.00
#
_symmetry.space_group_name_H-M   'P 1'
#
loop_
_entity.id
_entity.type
_entity.pdbx_description
1 polymer ?
#
loop_
_entity_poly.entity_id
_entity_poly.type
_entity_poly.pdbx_seq_one_letter_code
_entity_poly.pdbx_strand_id
1 'polypeptide(L)'
;MAIASRQSEKSRQTDLKVAQSAAKAVRTVGVDQMALTRVAADAGFSSGAIYARCDDRSELVVLAWEKSFWPMLSEILSLLIESVLSRSTANSEQIRELFERASREDAIPDLGSAMEVIVASRRDEVIAEVVQRDINGLMEDHGVGPSTDGADRQAVVGAICTVFGAALLNSSYSNESIQDIDPFPFLESFMVALQRGTKPSKPAGPVREVAPYAFPTTYDDVRDALISASEYVIARSGVHRATVSRIARRAGVSVGAIYGLYENKDSLVSDCLEVLFPPQTAHDARSWAGVFTAPDQRAMVTQILTNYMSPSYVQWRRFRLEAFIAARHSDAVSEQIAGYAAIARRTILQAAENAPAHADIRPDTGMSSRATVIGLSIFEIVDPTITSLDWRWVPVR
;
A
#
# COMPACT_ATOMS: atom_id res chain seq x y z
N MET A 1 -38.68 -26.06 -7.89
CA MET A 1 -37.78 -24.99 -8.39
C MET A 1 -37.92 -23.66 -7.65
N ALA A 2 -39.12 -23.12 -7.40
CA ALA A 2 -39.29 -21.81 -6.75
C ALA A 2 -38.78 -21.70 -5.29
N ILE A 3 -38.88 -22.77 -4.49
CA ILE A 3 -38.39 -22.78 -3.09
C ILE A 3 -36.86 -22.83 -3.02
N ALA A 4 -36.22 -23.64 -3.87
CA ALA A 4 -34.76 -23.70 -3.98
C ALA A 4 -34.16 -22.38 -4.50
N SER A 5 -34.83 -21.73 -5.46
CA SER A 5 -34.47 -20.39 -5.94
C SER A 5 -34.60 -19.31 -4.85
N ARG A 6 -35.67 -19.35 -4.03
CA ARG A 6 -35.83 -18.43 -2.90
C ARG A 6 -34.84 -18.67 -1.75
N GLN A 7 -34.48 -19.93 -1.47
CA GLN A 7 -33.44 -20.26 -0.49
C GLN A 7 -32.05 -19.82 -0.96
N SER A 8 -31.75 -19.98 -2.25
CA SER A 8 -30.51 -19.49 -2.87
C SER A 8 -30.41 -17.96 -2.76
N GLU A 9 -31.48 -17.22 -3.07
CA GLU A 9 -31.48 -15.76 -3.00
C GLU A 9 -31.34 -15.24 -1.55
N LYS A 10 -32.01 -15.88 -0.58
CA LYS A 10 -31.86 -15.55 0.84
C LYS A 10 -30.43 -15.81 1.33
N SER A 11 -29.79 -16.87 0.86
CA SER A 11 -28.39 -17.15 1.19
C SER A 11 -27.49 -16.06 0.62
N ARG A 12 -27.64 -15.73 -0.66
CA ARG A 12 -26.88 -14.65 -1.33
C ARG A 12 -27.00 -13.32 -0.61
N GLN A 13 -28.21 -12.94 -0.20
CA GLN A 13 -28.44 -11.70 0.54
C GLN A 13 -27.83 -11.72 1.95
N THR A 14 -27.76 -12.89 2.57
CA THR A 14 -27.06 -13.07 3.86
C THR A 14 -25.56 -12.87 3.67
N ASP A 15 -24.98 -13.48 2.64
CA ASP A 15 -23.54 -13.39 2.34
C ASP A 15 -23.13 -11.93 2.07
N LEU A 16 -23.95 -11.18 1.32
CA LEU A 16 -23.73 -9.75 1.09
C LEU A 16 -23.73 -8.93 2.39
N LYS A 17 -24.67 -9.18 3.30
CA LYS A 17 -24.71 -8.48 4.60
C LYS A 17 -23.51 -8.81 5.48
N VAL A 18 -23.11 -10.08 5.50
CA VAL A 18 -21.94 -10.53 6.26
C VAL A 18 -20.67 -9.92 5.67
N ALA A 19 -20.53 -9.89 4.34
CA ALA A 19 -19.40 -9.25 3.66
C ALA A 19 -19.31 -7.75 3.95
N GLN A 20 -20.42 -7.02 3.91
CA GLN A 20 -20.46 -5.60 4.26
C GLN A 20 -20.07 -5.34 5.73
N SER A 21 -20.59 -6.16 6.65
CA SER A 21 -20.21 -6.11 8.07
C SER A 21 -18.73 -6.45 8.29
N ALA A 22 -18.19 -7.42 7.56
CA ALA A 22 -16.77 -7.76 7.60
C ALA A 22 -15.91 -6.63 7.02
N ALA A 23 -16.31 -6.00 5.91
CA ALA A 23 -15.62 -4.84 5.34
C ALA A 23 -15.61 -3.67 6.33
N LYS A 24 -16.72 -3.42 7.02
CA LYS A 24 -16.81 -2.45 8.13
C LYS A 24 -15.89 -2.81 9.30
N ALA A 25 -15.76 -4.10 9.65
CA ALA A 25 -14.86 -4.55 10.69
C ALA A 25 -13.38 -4.34 10.30
N VAL A 26 -13.00 -4.60 9.05
CA VAL A 26 -11.65 -4.27 8.53
C VAL A 26 -11.39 -2.77 8.69
N ARG A 27 -12.34 -1.91 8.31
CA ARG A 27 -12.19 -0.46 8.45
C ARG A 27 -12.00 -0.01 9.90
N THR A 28 -12.71 -0.62 10.85
CA THR A 28 -12.80 -0.12 12.22
C THR A 28 -11.77 -0.69 13.19
N VAL A 29 -11.37 -1.95 13.00
CA VAL A 29 -10.43 -2.64 13.92
C VAL A 29 -9.29 -3.34 13.19
N GLY A 30 -9.33 -3.37 11.86
CA GLY A 30 -8.34 -4.01 11.01
C GLY A 30 -8.52 -5.52 10.87
N VAL A 31 -7.84 -6.07 9.87
CA VAL A 31 -7.87 -7.51 9.55
C VAL A 31 -7.44 -8.34 10.76
N ASP A 32 -6.44 -7.89 11.52
CA ASP A 32 -5.86 -8.67 12.61
C ASP A 32 -6.70 -8.70 13.89
N GLN A 33 -7.64 -7.77 14.09
CA GLN A 33 -8.50 -7.75 15.28
C GLN A 33 -9.96 -8.10 14.98
N MET A 34 -10.30 -8.32 13.71
CA MET A 34 -11.64 -8.73 13.30
C MET A 34 -12.05 -10.05 13.98
N ALA A 35 -13.26 -10.08 14.53
CA ALA A 35 -13.85 -11.25 15.20
C ALA A 35 -15.17 -11.66 14.55
N LEU A 36 -15.30 -12.95 14.19
CA LEU A 36 -16.49 -13.50 13.50
C LEU A 36 -17.78 -13.21 14.28
N THR A 37 -17.75 -13.32 15.60
CA THR A 37 -18.94 -13.10 16.45
C THR A 37 -19.42 -11.66 16.43
N ARG A 38 -18.51 -10.68 16.38
CA ARG A 38 -18.85 -9.25 16.26
C ARG A 38 -19.41 -8.94 14.88
N VAL A 39 -18.82 -9.49 13.82
CA VAL A 39 -19.31 -9.36 12.44
C VAL A 39 -20.71 -9.96 12.30
N ALA A 40 -20.96 -11.13 12.92
CA ALA A 40 -22.28 -11.76 12.94
C ALA A 40 -23.32 -10.85 13.59
N ALA A 41 -23.00 -10.32 14.76
CA ALA A 41 -23.90 -9.44 15.51
C ALA A 41 -24.22 -8.16 14.72
N ASP A 42 -23.22 -7.50 14.12
CA ASP A 42 -23.42 -6.28 13.32
C ASP A 42 -24.22 -6.56 12.04
N ALA A 43 -24.06 -7.74 11.44
CA ALA A 43 -24.87 -8.19 10.30
C ALA A 43 -26.31 -8.63 10.67
N GLY A 44 -26.63 -8.71 11.96
CA GLY A 44 -27.95 -9.15 12.45
C GLY A 44 -28.15 -10.67 12.45
N PHE A 45 -27.07 -11.46 12.56
CA PHE A 45 -27.08 -12.92 12.54
C PHE A 45 -26.46 -13.53 13.81
N SER A 46 -26.81 -14.79 14.09
CA SER A 46 -26.17 -15.54 15.16
C SER A 46 -24.77 -15.98 14.76
N SER A 47 -23.89 -16.25 15.74
CA SER A 47 -22.55 -16.76 15.45
C SER A 47 -22.58 -18.07 14.66
N GLY A 48 -23.54 -18.97 14.94
CA GLY A 48 -23.70 -20.21 14.19
C GLY A 48 -24.03 -20.00 12.70
N ALA A 49 -24.70 -18.90 12.34
CA ALA A 49 -24.97 -18.56 10.95
C ALA A 49 -23.72 -18.11 10.18
N ILE A 50 -22.73 -17.52 10.86
CA ILE A 50 -21.43 -17.20 10.26
C ILE A 50 -20.55 -18.44 10.15
N TYR A 51 -20.48 -19.28 11.19
CA TYR A 51 -19.66 -20.50 11.14
C TYR A 51 -20.15 -21.53 10.10
N ALA A 52 -21.40 -21.42 9.64
CA ALA A 52 -21.89 -22.20 8.51
C ALA A 52 -21.37 -21.71 7.13
N ARG A 53 -20.63 -20.59 7.10
CA ARG A 53 -20.15 -19.91 5.88
C ARG A 53 -18.65 -19.73 5.85
N CYS A 54 -18.08 -19.33 6.99
CA CYS A 54 -16.67 -19.03 7.14
C CYS A 54 -16.16 -19.83 8.34
N ASP A 55 -15.19 -20.71 8.11
CA ASP A 55 -14.61 -21.54 9.16
C ASP A 55 -13.77 -20.70 10.13
N ASP A 56 -13.10 -19.68 9.61
CA ASP A 56 -12.25 -18.79 10.36
C ASP A 56 -12.29 -17.34 9.85
N ARG A 57 -11.37 -16.53 10.37
CA ARG A 57 -11.28 -15.12 10.02
C ARG A 57 -10.78 -14.92 8.60
N SER A 58 -9.88 -15.76 8.11
CA SER A 58 -9.32 -15.64 6.77
C SER A 58 -10.41 -15.87 5.73
N GLU A 59 -11.26 -16.88 5.93
CA GLU A 59 -12.46 -17.11 5.11
C GLU A 59 -13.46 -15.94 5.18
N LEU A 60 -13.60 -15.30 6.34
CA LEU A 60 -14.43 -14.11 6.48
C LEU A 60 -13.86 -12.90 5.71
N VAL A 61 -12.53 -12.73 5.69
CA VAL A 61 -11.87 -11.70 4.87
C VAL A 61 -12.02 -12.02 3.39
N VAL A 62 -11.89 -13.29 2.98
CA VAL A 62 -12.14 -13.73 1.59
C VAL A 62 -13.57 -13.38 1.18
N LEU A 63 -14.57 -13.66 2.03
CA LEU A 63 -15.95 -13.30 1.75
C LEU A 63 -16.13 -11.78 1.60
N ALA A 64 -15.51 -10.98 2.47
CA ALA A 64 -15.51 -9.52 2.36
C ALA A 64 -14.81 -9.03 1.09
N TRP A 65 -13.71 -9.69 0.71
CA TRP A 65 -12.98 -9.40 -0.52
C TRP A 65 -13.88 -9.64 -1.75
N GLU A 66 -14.36 -10.86 -1.95
CA GLU A 66 -15.10 -11.24 -3.15
C GLU A 66 -16.43 -10.49 -3.31
N LYS A 67 -17.10 -10.14 -2.20
CA LYS A 67 -18.45 -9.56 -2.23
C LYS A 67 -18.49 -8.07 -1.94
N SER A 68 -17.39 -7.46 -1.53
CA SER A 68 -17.34 -6.02 -1.22
C SER A 68 -16.10 -5.35 -1.80
N PHE A 69 -14.90 -5.70 -1.35
CA PHE A 69 -13.69 -4.98 -1.79
C PHE A 69 -13.38 -5.17 -3.27
N TRP A 70 -13.44 -6.40 -3.79
CA TRP A 70 -13.10 -6.70 -5.18
C TRP A 70 -14.05 -6.08 -6.21
N PRO A 71 -15.40 -6.10 -6.04
CA PRO A 71 -16.29 -5.38 -6.95
C PRO A 71 -16.01 -3.88 -7.01
N MET A 72 -15.71 -3.24 -5.86
CA MET A 72 -15.36 -1.82 -5.81
C MET A 72 -13.99 -1.54 -6.45
N LEU A 73 -13.00 -2.37 -6.17
CA LEU A 73 -11.64 -2.20 -6.67
C LEU A 73 -11.54 -2.49 -8.17
N SER A 74 -12.15 -3.59 -8.63
CA SER A 74 -12.10 -3.99 -10.04
C SER A 74 -12.82 -3.00 -10.96
N GLU A 75 -13.87 -2.33 -10.51
CA GLU A 75 -14.50 -1.24 -11.27
C GLU A 75 -13.51 -0.10 -11.56
N ILE A 76 -12.76 0.34 -10.53
CA ILE A 76 -11.74 1.39 -10.67
C ILE A 76 -10.58 0.90 -11.53
N LEU A 77 -10.08 -0.32 -11.29
CA LEU A 77 -8.93 -0.87 -11.98
C LEU A 77 -9.20 -1.11 -13.46
N SER A 78 -10.35 -1.68 -13.83
CA SER A 78 -10.71 -1.90 -15.23
C SER A 78 -10.73 -0.59 -16.02
N LEU A 79 -11.43 0.43 -15.51
CA LEU A 79 -11.47 1.76 -16.15
C LEU A 79 -10.08 2.37 -16.28
N LEU A 80 -9.24 2.20 -15.25
CA LEU A 80 -7.88 2.72 -15.25
C LEU A 80 -7.00 2.01 -16.30
N ILE A 81 -7.03 0.68 -16.33
CA ILE A 81 -6.28 -0.14 -17.29
C ILE A 81 -6.70 0.22 -18.71
N GLU A 82 -8.01 0.26 -18.99
CA GLU A 82 -8.56 0.64 -20.29
C GLU A 82 -8.11 2.06 -20.71
N SER A 83 -8.12 3.02 -19.78
CA SER A 83 -7.71 4.41 -20.06
C SER A 83 -6.23 4.51 -20.42
N VAL A 84 -5.36 3.78 -19.70
CA VAL A 84 -3.92 3.74 -19.98
C VAL A 84 -3.65 3.07 -21.33
N LEU A 85 -4.24 1.90 -21.59
CA LEU A 85 -4.02 1.14 -22.82
C LEU A 85 -4.59 1.83 -24.08
N SER A 86 -5.76 2.46 -23.95
CA SER A 86 -6.37 3.26 -25.02
C SER A 86 -5.75 4.64 -25.18
N ARG A 87 -4.86 5.03 -24.25
CA ARG A 87 -4.18 6.33 -24.20
C ARG A 87 -5.18 7.50 -24.16
N SER A 88 -6.20 7.38 -23.33
CA SER A 88 -7.34 8.28 -23.29
C SER A 88 -7.64 8.73 -21.86
N THR A 89 -7.99 10.01 -21.69
CA THR A 89 -8.46 10.58 -20.41
C THR A 89 -9.98 10.61 -20.31
N ALA A 90 -10.70 9.98 -21.25
CA ALA A 90 -12.16 10.04 -21.30
C ALA A 90 -12.85 9.55 -20.01
N ASN A 91 -12.27 8.55 -19.33
CA ASN A 91 -12.80 8.03 -18.07
C ASN A 91 -12.17 8.69 -16.83
N SER A 92 -11.29 9.70 -16.96
CA SER A 92 -10.54 10.29 -15.84
C SER A 92 -11.47 10.80 -14.73
N GLU A 93 -12.53 11.53 -15.10
CA GLU A 93 -13.51 12.05 -14.14
C GLU A 93 -14.29 10.93 -13.44
N GLN A 94 -14.71 9.90 -14.18
CA GLN A 94 -15.40 8.75 -13.59
C GLN A 94 -14.49 8.01 -12.61
N ILE A 95 -13.21 7.81 -12.95
CA ILE A 95 -12.23 7.18 -12.05
C ILE A 95 -12.04 8.05 -10.79
N ARG A 96 -12.03 9.38 -10.92
CA ARG A 96 -11.99 10.33 -9.81
C ARG A 96 -13.17 10.21 -8.88
N GLU A 97 -14.39 10.25 -9.43
CA GLU A 97 -15.61 10.09 -8.64
C GLU A 97 -15.61 8.76 -7.86
N LEU A 98 -15.18 7.67 -8.49
CA LEU A 98 -15.08 6.36 -7.84
C LEU A 98 -14.02 6.35 -6.72
N PHE A 99 -12.84 6.91 -6.98
CA PHE A 99 -11.76 7.02 -6.00
C PHE A 99 -12.18 7.85 -4.78
N GLU A 100 -12.74 9.03 -5.00
CA GLU A 100 -13.21 9.92 -3.94
C GLU A 100 -14.34 9.25 -3.16
N ARG A 101 -15.31 8.66 -3.85
CA ARG A 101 -16.43 7.93 -3.25
C ARG A 101 -15.94 6.84 -2.30
N ALA A 102 -14.94 6.06 -2.72
CA ALA A 102 -14.38 4.95 -1.95
C ALA A 102 -13.28 5.38 -0.95
N SER A 103 -12.94 6.66 -0.89
CA SER A 103 -11.99 7.23 0.08
C SER A 103 -12.66 8.01 1.22
N ARG A 104 -13.99 8.23 1.15
CA ARG A 104 -14.74 8.96 2.18
C ARG A 104 -14.64 8.30 3.56
N GLU A 105 -14.79 9.12 4.58
CA GLU A 105 -14.75 8.68 5.99
C GLU A 105 -15.86 7.65 6.33
N ASP A 106 -17.00 7.73 5.64
CA ASP A 106 -18.15 6.83 5.80
C ASP A 106 -18.19 5.67 4.79
N ALA A 107 -17.20 5.57 3.89
CA ALA A 107 -17.19 4.57 2.83
C ALA A 107 -17.03 3.14 3.38
N ILE A 108 -17.95 2.26 2.99
CA ILE A 108 -17.89 0.82 3.28
C ILE A 108 -18.37 0.06 2.04
N PRO A 109 -17.50 -0.70 1.35
CA PRO A 109 -16.04 -0.80 1.56
C PRO A 109 -15.31 0.50 1.18
N ASP A 110 -14.11 0.69 1.73
CA ASP A 110 -13.18 1.77 1.33
C ASP A 110 -11.87 1.24 0.73
N LEU A 111 -11.19 2.10 -0.03
CA LEU A 111 -9.93 1.76 -0.70
C LEU A 111 -8.79 1.48 0.28
N GLY A 112 -8.69 2.20 1.39
CA GLY A 112 -7.66 1.97 2.39
C GLY A 112 -7.77 0.59 3.04
N SER A 113 -8.98 0.15 3.34
CA SER A 113 -9.26 -1.21 3.82
C SER A 113 -8.98 -2.27 2.75
N ALA A 114 -9.25 -1.98 1.47
CA ALA A 114 -8.85 -2.87 0.39
C ALA A 114 -7.32 -3.03 0.32
N MET A 115 -6.56 -1.94 0.47
CA MET A 115 -5.10 -1.99 0.55
C MET A 115 -4.62 -2.80 1.76
N GLU A 116 -5.30 -2.64 2.90
CA GLU A 116 -5.00 -3.44 4.10
C GLU A 116 -5.20 -4.93 3.87
N VAL A 117 -6.28 -5.34 3.20
CA VAL A 117 -6.50 -6.76 2.85
C VAL A 117 -5.39 -7.28 1.94
N ILE A 118 -4.97 -6.49 0.94
CA ILE A 118 -3.82 -6.85 0.08
C ILE A 118 -2.54 -6.98 0.90
N VAL A 119 -2.25 -6.05 1.82
CA VAL A 119 -1.06 -6.11 2.67
C VAL A 119 -1.10 -7.31 3.63
N ALA A 120 -2.26 -7.59 4.20
CA ALA A 120 -2.47 -8.71 5.10
C ALA A 120 -2.39 -10.07 4.41
N SER A 121 -2.74 -10.16 3.12
CA SER A 121 -2.66 -11.40 2.34
C SER A 121 -1.23 -11.98 2.31
N ARG A 122 -0.20 -11.12 2.33
CA ARG A 122 1.22 -11.54 2.41
C ARG A 122 1.53 -12.47 3.58
N ARG A 123 0.77 -12.40 4.67
CA ARG A 123 0.96 -13.19 5.89
C ARG A 123 -0.13 -14.25 6.10
N ASP A 124 -1.01 -14.45 5.12
CA ASP A 124 -2.18 -15.32 5.21
C ASP A 124 -2.48 -15.97 3.84
N GLU A 125 -2.14 -17.25 3.69
CA GLU A 125 -2.18 -17.96 2.41
C GLU A 125 -3.58 -18.03 1.80
N VAL A 126 -4.62 -18.21 2.62
CA VAL A 126 -6.03 -18.27 2.18
C VAL A 126 -6.45 -16.94 1.55
N ILE A 127 -6.09 -15.82 2.16
CA ILE A 127 -6.36 -14.49 1.61
C ILE A 127 -5.50 -14.25 0.36
N ALA A 128 -4.23 -14.68 0.38
CA ALA A 128 -3.29 -14.50 -0.74
C ALA A 128 -3.77 -15.16 -2.02
N GLU A 129 -4.27 -16.40 -1.94
CA GLU A 129 -4.74 -17.16 -3.11
C GLU A 129 -5.82 -16.38 -3.87
N VAL A 130 -6.81 -15.83 -3.15
CA VAL A 130 -7.94 -15.13 -3.74
C VAL A 130 -7.54 -13.74 -4.26
N VAL A 131 -6.82 -12.96 -3.45
CA VAL A 131 -6.38 -11.60 -3.83
C VAL A 131 -5.46 -11.65 -5.06
N GLN A 132 -4.52 -12.61 -5.10
CA GLN A 132 -3.61 -12.78 -6.24
C GLN A 132 -4.36 -13.23 -7.49
N ARG A 133 -5.23 -14.24 -7.37
CA ARG A 133 -6.06 -14.72 -8.48
C ARG A 133 -6.84 -13.57 -9.12
N ASP A 134 -7.51 -12.77 -8.32
CA ASP A 134 -8.42 -11.74 -8.81
C ASP A 134 -7.66 -10.59 -9.50
N ILE A 135 -6.63 -10.04 -8.86
CA ILE A 135 -5.87 -8.92 -9.42
C ILE A 135 -5.03 -9.36 -10.63
N ASN A 136 -4.30 -10.49 -10.53
CA ASN A 136 -3.50 -10.97 -11.66
C ASN A 136 -4.39 -11.43 -12.81
N GLY A 137 -5.55 -12.04 -12.53
CA GLY A 137 -6.54 -12.38 -13.55
C GLY A 137 -7.02 -11.15 -14.32
N LEU A 138 -7.37 -10.07 -13.62
CA LEU A 138 -7.75 -8.80 -14.27
C LEU A 138 -6.62 -8.25 -15.16
N MET A 139 -5.37 -8.30 -14.69
CA MET A 139 -4.21 -7.85 -15.46
C MET A 139 -3.96 -8.74 -16.70
N GLU A 140 -4.11 -10.06 -16.56
CA GLU A 140 -3.96 -11.03 -17.65
C GLU A 140 -5.04 -10.86 -18.72
N ASP A 141 -6.30 -10.63 -18.31
CA ASP A 141 -7.43 -10.37 -19.22
C ASP A 141 -7.17 -9.13 -20.11
N HIS A 142 -6.36 -8.19 -19.63
CA HIS A 142 -5.95 -6.99 -20.38
C HIS A 142 -4.57 -7.10 -21.04
N GLY A 143 -3.94 -8.28 -21.00
CA GLY A 143 -2.64 -8.51 -21.65
C GLY A 143 -1.45 -7.81 -21.00
N VAL A 144 -1.56 -7.45 -19.71
CA VAL A 144 -0.52 -6.78 -18.91
C VAL A 144 -0.17 -7.56 -17.64
N GLY A 145 -0.50 -8.86 -17.62
CA GLY A 145 -0.25 -9.76 -16.49
C GLY A 145 1.24 -10.07 -16.23
N PRO A 146 1.53 -10.90 -15.20
CA PRO A 146 2.87 -11.16 -14.70
C PRO A 146 3.90 -11.65 -15.73
N SER A 147 3.44 -12.34 -16.77
CA SER A 147 4.26 -12.92 -17.84
C SER A 147 4.63 -11.94 -18.97
N THR A 148 4.08 -10.73 -18.95
CA THR A 148 4.28 -9.73 -20.01
C THR A 148 5.38 -8.74 -19.63
N ASP A 149 6.08 -8.12 -20.58
CA ASP A 149 7.03 -7.04 -20.28
C ASP A 149 6.94 -5.97 -21.37
N GLY A 150 7.12 -4.71 -20.99
CA GLY A 150 7.05 -3.58 -21.91
C GLY A 150 6.35 -2.35 -21.33
N ALA A 151 6.29 -1.32 -22.16
CA ALA A 151 5.80 0.01 -21.80
C ALA A 151 4.38 0.00 -21.24
N ASP A 152 3.48 -0.76 -21.86
CA ASP A 152 2.06 -0.78 -21.50
C ASP A 152 1.87 -1.41 -20.11
N ARG A 153 2.51 -2.55 -19.83
CA ARG A 153 2.49 -3.16 -18.49
C ARG A 153 3.02 -2.20 -17.43
N GLN A 154 4.15 -1.55 -17.69
CA GLN A 154 4.74 -0.63 -16.72
C GLN A 154 3.89 0.61 -16.48
N ALA A 155 3.26 1.14 -17.52
CA ALA A 155 2.36 2.27 -17.38
C ALA A 155 1.11 1.89 -16.58
N VAL A 156 0.53 0.72 -16.85
CA VAL A 156 -0.61 0.21 -16.07
C VAL A 156 -0.22 -0.01 -14.62
N VAL A 157 0.88 -0.73 -14.34
CA VAL A 157 1.36 -0.97 -12.97
C VAL A 157 1.64 0.36 -12.26
N GLY A 158 2.30 1.31 -12.92
CA GLY A 158 2.56 2.64 -12.37
C GLY A 158 1.29 3.41 -12.04
N ALA A 159 0.27 3.36 -12.90
CA ALA A 159 -1.02 3.98 -12.66
C ALA A 159 -1.75 3.35 -11.45
N ILE A 160 -1.85 2.02 -11.42
CA ILE A 160 -2.46 1.27 -10.30
C ILE A 160 -1.73 1.58 -9.00
N CYS A 161 -0.39 1.56 -9.01
CA CYS A 161 0.40 1.86 -7.82
C CYS A 161 0.20 3.30 -7.33
N THR A 162 -0.06 4.25 -8.24
CA THR A 162 -0.38 5.63 -7.83
C THR A 162 -1.69 5.68 -7.04
N VAL A 163 -2.73 4.97 -7.50
CA VAL A 163 -4.01 4.83 -6.79
C VAL A 163 -3.84 4.10 -5.46
N PHE A 164 -3.15 2.96 -5.45
CA PHE A 164 -2.94 2.14 -4.25
C PHE A 164 -2.16 2.89 -3.17
N GLY A 165 -1.11 3.59 -3.57
CA GLY A 165 -0.30 4.40 -2.67
C GLY A 165 -1.08 5.55 -2.07
N ALA A 166 -1.83 6.31 -2.88
CA ALA A 166 -2.66 7.40 -2.38
C ALA A 166 -3.76 6.90 -1.43
N ALA A 167 -4.44 5.82 -1.80
CA ALA A 167 -5.47 5.20 -0.96
C ALA A 167 -4.96 4.79 0.42
N LEU A 168 -3.81 4.10 0.50
CA LEU A 168 -3.25 3.71 1.79
C LEU A 168 -2.78 4.92 2.59
N LEU A 169 -2.05 5.85 1.97
CA LEU A 169 -1.50 7.01 2.67
C LEU A 169 -2.60 7.94 3.21
N ASN A 170 -3.56 8.34 2.37
CA ASN A 170 -4.66 9.25 2.77
C ASN A 170 -5.49 8.63 3.90
N SER A 171 -5.67 7.31 3.90
CA SER A 171 -6.41 6.63 4.95
C SER A 171 -5.62 6.32 6.22
N SER A 172 -4.29 6.51 6.21
CA SER A 172 -3.41 6.26 7.37
C SER A 172 -3.23 7.48 8.24
N TYR A 173 -3.52 8.68 7.73
CA TYR A 173 -3.38 9.94 8.45
C TYR A 173 -4.74 10.42 8.94
N SER A 174 -4.80 10.99 10.14
CA SER A 174 -5.99 11.75 10.53
C SER A 174 -6.12 12.99 9.64
N ASN A 175 -7.35 13.29 9.19
CA ASN A 175 -7.68 14.33 8.20
C ASN A 175 -7.13 15.74 8.52
N GLU A 176 -6.77 16.01 9.77
CA GLU A 176 -6.23 17.33 10.19
C GLU A 176 -4.70 17.41 10.16
N SER A 177 -4.00 16.27 10.10
CA SER A 177 -2.54 16.23 10.26
C SER A 177 -1.78 16.55 8.97
N ILE A 178 -2.26 16.07 7.83
CA ILE A 178 -1.65 16.25 6.51
C ILE A 178 -2.76 16.27 5.45
N GLN A 179 -2.69 17.22 4.51
CA GLN A 179 -3.60 17.26 3.36
C GLN A 179 -3.51 15.97 2.52
N ASP A 180 -4.64 15.48 2.02
CA ASP A 180 -4.65 14.31 1.14
C ASP A 180 -3.78 14.47 -0.12
N ILE A 181 -3.32 13.33 -0.62
CA ILE A 181 -2.64 13.20 -1.89
C ILE A 181 -3.71 12.99 -2.97
N ASP A 182 -3.84 13.93 -3.90
CA ASP A 182 -4.62 13.74 -5.12
C ASP A 182 -3.79 12.88 -6.10
N PRO A 183 -4.18 11.64 -6.44
CA PRO A 183 -3.40 10.81 -7.35
C PRO A 183 -3.48 11.28 -8.82
N PHE A 184 -4.53 12.00 -9.21
CA PHE A 184 -4.90 12.22 -10.61
C PHE A 184 -3.92 13.06 -11.43
N PRO A 185 -3.31 14.14 -10.91
CA PRO A 185 -2.34 14.92 -11.68
C PRO A 185 -1.19 14.07 -12.26
N PHE A 186 -0.71 13.08 -11.49
CA PHE A 186 0.29 12.14 -11.99
C PHE A 186 -0.33 10.96 -12.74
N LEU A 187 -1.52 10.50 -12.33
CA LEU A 187 -2.24 9.41 -13.00
C LEU A 187 -2.48 9.69 -14.48
N GLU A 188 -2.87 10.93 -14.83
CA GLU A 188 -3.13 11.32 -16.22
C GLU A 188 -1.88 11.23 -17.09
N SER A 189 -0.67 11.38 -16.52
CA SER A 189 0.57 11.19 -17.27
C SER A 189 0.68 9.78 -17.85
N PHE A 190 0.19 8.75 -17.14
CA PHE A 190 0.15 7.38 -17.65
C PHE A 190 -0.86 7.21 -18.80
N MET A 191 -1.94 7.99 -18.80
CA MET A 191 -2.98 7.94 -19.84
C MET A 191 -2.57 8.66 -21.13
N VAL A 192 -1.71 9.69 -21.09
CA VAL A 192 -1.38 10.48 -22.29
C VAL A 192 0.09 10.42 -22.73
N ALA A 193 1.03 10.11 -21.84
CA ALA A 193 2.46 10.17 -22.19
C ALA A 193 2.89 9.13 -23.23
N LEU A 194 2.19 7.98 -23.30
CA LEU A 194 2.45 6.92 -24.28
C LEU A 194 1.95 7.24 -25.70
N GLN A 195 1.30 8.39 -25.92
CA GLN A 195 0.79 8.79 -27.26
C GLN A 195 1.90 9.13 -28.27
N ARG A 196 3.13 9.39 -27.81
CA ARG A 196 4.29 9.60 -28.68
C ARG A 196 5.28 8.49 -28.39
N GLY A 197 5.41 7.51 -29.28
CA GLY A 197 6.25 6.30 -29.11
C GLY A 197 7.48 6.54 -28.23
N THR A 198 7.33 6.26 -26.94
CA THR A 198 8.32 6.56 -25.91
C THR A 198 9.33 5.43 -25.95
N LYS A 199 10.45 5.65 -26.65
CA LYS A 199 11.59 4.73 -26.49
C LYS A 199 12.01 4.72 -25.01
N PRO A 200 12.46 3.58 -24.46
CA PRO A 200 12.92 3.51 -23.09
C PRO A 200 14.06 4.51 -22.89
N SER A 201 14.20 5.07 -21.69
CA SER A 201 15.33 5.96 -21.41
C SER A 201 16.65 5.29 -21.79
N LYS A 202 17.62 6.09 -22.25
CA LYS A 202 18.98 5.55 -22.35
C LYS A 202 19.44 5.19 -20.93
N PRO A 203 20.12 4.04 -20.74
CA PRO A 203 20.68 3.73 -19.43
C PRO A 203 21.62 4.86 -19.03
N ALA A 204 21.37 5.46 -17.87
CA ALA A 204 22.24 6.45 -17.28
C ALA A 204 23.52 5.76 -16.77
N GLY A 205 24.41 5.39 -17.68
CA GLY A 205 25.61 4.60 -17.35
C GLY A 205 25.28 3.21 -16.79
N PRO A 206 26.27 2.48 -16.24
CA PRO A 206 25.99 1.26 -15.49
C PRO A 206 25.06 1.62 -14.33
N VAL A 207 24.03 0.78 -14.09
CA VAL A 207 23.19 0.86 -12.88
C VAL A 207 24.15 0.96 -11.71
N ARG A 208 24.22 2.15 -11.11
CA ARG A 208 25.09 2.41 -9.95
C ARG A 208 24.71 1.36 -8.92
N GLU A 209 25.69 0.64 -8.36
CA GLU A 209 25.44 -0.35 -7.31
C GLU A 209 24.41 0.22 -6.33
N VAL A 210 23.28 -0.48 -6.22
CA VAL A 210 22.16 -0.15 -5.32
C VAL A 210 22.76 0.04 -3.94
N ALA A 211 22.68 1.26 -3.40
CA ALA A 211 23.14 1.50 -2.03
C ALA A 211 22.27 0.64 -1.10
N PRO A 212 22.86 -0.30 -0.34
CA PRO A 212 22.06 -1.21 0.47
C PRO A 212 21.29 -0.43 1.54
N TYR A 213 20.12 -0.96 1.93
CA TYR A 213 19.39 -0.47 3.10
C TYR A 213 20.33 -0.41 4.32
N ALA A 214 20.55 0.81 4.82
CA ALA A 214 21.35 1.06 6.01
C ALA A 214 20.42 1.16 7.22
N PHE A 215 20.60 0.23 8.17
CA PHE A 215 19.89 0.29 9.43
C PHE A 215 20.46 1.46 10.27
N PRO A 216 19.61 2.38 10.79
CA PRO A 216 20.08 3.48 11.62
C PRO A 216 20.58 2.98 12.97
N THR A 217 21.65 3.57 13.49
CA THR A 217 22.18 3.26 14.82
C THR A 217 21.74 4.31 15.83
N THR A 218 21.37 3.85 17.03
CA THR A 218 21.09 4.69 18.21
C THR A 218 22.33 4.89 19.07
N TYR A 219 23.48 4.29 18.70
CA TYR A 219 24.70 4.19 19.51
C TYR A 219 24.52 3.47 20.85
N ASP A 220 23.47 2.66 20.96
CA ASP A 220 23.21 1.72 22.04
C ASP A 220 22.95 0.33 21.43
N ASP A 221 23.85 -0.61 21.67
CA ASP A 221 23.80 -1.96 21.07
C ASP A 221 22.52 -2.73 21.46
N VAL A 222 22.02 -2.54 22.68
CA VAL A 222 20.82 -3.23 23.16
C VAL A 222 19.58 -2.65 22.50
N ARG A 223 19.50 -1.31 22.42
CA ARG A 223 18.41 -0.64 21.71
C ARG A 223 18.45 -1.00 20.23
N ASP A 224 19.60 -0.94 19.56
CA ASP A 224 19.75 -1.31 18.15
C ASP A 224 19.29 -2.76 17.88
N ALA A 225 19.67 -3.70 18.76
CA ALA A 225 19.21 -5.08 18.68
C ALA A 225 17.69 -5.22 18.84
N LEU A 226 17.08 -4.46 19.76
CA LEU A 226 15.64 -4.46 19.98
C LEU A 226 14.86 -3.84 18.82
N ILE A 227 15.34 -2.73 18.25
CA ILE A 227 14.72 -2.08 17.08
C ILE A 227 14.83 -3.01 15.87
N SER A 228 15.98 -3.63 15.64
CA SER A 228 16.18 -4.58 14.53
C SER A 228 15.29 -5.82 14.67
N ALA A 229 15.16 -6.35 15.89
CA ALA A 229 14.25 -7.45 16.17
C ALA A 229 12.77 -7.06 15.99
N SER A 230 12.40 -5.85 16.40
CA SER A 230 11.04 -5.31 16.26
C SER A 230 10.67 -5.10 14.80
N GLU A 231 11.51 -4.42 14.02
CA GLU A 231 11.37 -4.26 12.57
C GLU A 231 11.15 -5.62 11.92
N TYR A 232 11.99 -6.60 12.29
CA TYR A 232 11.88 -7.93 11.73
C TYR A 232 10.53 -8.57 12.04
N VAL A 233 10.13 -8.64 13.32
CA VAL A 233 8.91 -9.33 13.75
C VAL A 233 7.68 -8.65 13.16
N ILE A 234 7.62 -7.32 13.21
CA ILE A 234 6.53 -6.52 12.63
C ILE A 234 6.42 -6.79 11.13
N ALA A 235 7.52 -6.70 10.38
CA ALA A 235 7.53 -6.96 8.94
C ALA A 235 7.04 -8.37 8.56
N ARG A 236 7.02 -9.36 9.45
CA ARG A 236 6.51 -10.72 9.15
C ARG A 236 5.08 -10.94 9.59
N SER A 237 4.63 -10.30 10.68
CA SER A 237 3.33 -10.65 11.28
C SER A 237 2.39 -9.46 11.49
N GLY A 238 2.78 -8.25 11.12
CA GLY A 238 2.08 -7.02 11.48
C GLY A 238 2.33 -6.60 12.92
N VAL A 239 2.01 -5.35 13.23
CA VAL A 239 2.21 -4.72 14.55
C VAL A 239 1.36 -5.38 15.63
N HIS A 240 0.12 -5.75 15.31
CA HIS A 240 -0.79 -6.36 16.27
C HIS A 240 -0.26 -7.72 16.75
N ARG A 241 0.13 -8.61 15.83
CA ARG A 241 0.62 -9.97 16.15
C ARG A 241 2.10 -10.03 16.55
N ALA A 242 2.83 -8.91 16.53
CA ALA A 242 4.21 -8.82 17.01
C ALA A 242 4.24 -8.85 18.54
N THR A 243 4.58 -10.00 19.15
CA THR A 243 4.60 -10.13 20.62
C THR A 243 5.96 -9.80 21.22
N VAL A 244 5.98 -9.23 22.43
CA VAL A 244 7.21 -8.94 23.18
C VAL A 244 8.11 -10.17 23.30
N SER A 245 7.54 -11.35 23.55
CA SER A 245 8.31 -12.60 23.65
C SER A 245 9.00 -13.00 22.33
N ARG A 246 8.37 -12.73 21.17
CA ARG A 246 8.99 -12.98 19.86
C ARG A 246 10.12 -12.00 19.59
N ILE A 247 9.94 -10.74 19.98
CA ILE A 247 10.96 -9.70 19.85
C ILE A 247 12.15 -10.00 20.76
N ALA A 248 11.93 -10.29 22.05
CA ALA A 248 12.97 -10.64 23.02
C ALA A 248 13.82 -11.82 22.54
N ARG A 249 13.17 -12.91 22.12
CA ARG A 249 13.85 -14.10 21.58
C ARG A 249 14.73 -13.75 20.39
N ARG A 250 14.26 -12.87 19.50
CA ARG A 250 15.02 -12.47 18.32
C ARG A 250 16.17 -11.51 18.65
N ALA A 251 15.98 -10.60 19.59
CA ALA A 251 17.01 -9.69 20.07
C ALA A 251 18.06 -10.39 20.96
N GLY A 252 17.83 -11.63 21.37
CA GLY A 252 18.74 -12.36 22.26
C GLY A 252 18.69 -11.87 23.72
N VAL A 253 17.60 -11.21 24.12
CA VAL A 253 17.42 -10.67 25.48
C VAL A 253 16.24 -11.34 26.21
N SER A 254 16.16 -11.15 27.52
CA SER A 254 15.01 -11.59 28.30
C SER A 254 13.82 -10.65 28.11
N VAL A 255 12.59 -11.15 28.30
CA VAL A 255 11.39 -10.31 28.31
C VAL A 255 11.47 -9.25 29.43
N GLY A 256 12.05 -9.61 30.58
CA GLY A 256 12.28 -8.67 31.68
C GLY A 256 13.23 -7.53 31.32
N ALA A 257 14.23 -7.78 30.45
CA ALA A 257 15.13 -6.73 29.95
C ALA A 257 14.37 -5.71 29.09
N ILE A 258 13.41 -6.16 28.26
CA ILE A 258 12.55 -5.25 27.50
C ILE A 258 11.71 -4.39 28.45
N TYR A 259 11.09 -4.98 29.46
CA TYR A 259 10.29 -4.22 30.43
C TYR A 259 11.11 -3.29 31.33
N GLY A 260 12.44 -3.47 31.39
CA GLY A 260 13.34 -2.52 32.02
C GLY A 260 13.57 -1.24 31.17
N LEU A 261 13.34 -1.30 29.86
CA LEU A 261 13.56 -0.20 28.91
C LEU A 261 12.24 0.42 28.42
N TYR A 262 11.19 -0.38 28.29
CA TYR A 262 9.91 0.00 27.72
C TYR A 262 8.78 -0.41 28.65
N GLU A 263 7.84 0.49 28.90
CA GLU A 263 6.69 0.22 29.77
C GLU A 263 5.81 -0.89 29.20
N ASN A 264 5.60 -0.88 27.89
CA ASN A 264 4.71 -1.81 27.19
C ASN A 264 5.13 -1.98 25.73
N LYS A 265 4.43 -2.88 25.01
CA LYS A 265 4.69 -3.13 23.58
C LYS A 265 4.59 -1.85 22.75
N ASP A 266 3.61 -1.01 23.04
CA ASP A 266 3.32 0.18 22.22
C ASP A 266 4.43 1.23 22.35
N SER A 267 5.03 1.37 23.54
CA SER A 267 6.22 2.21 23.73
C SER A 267 7.45 1.70 22.94
N LEU A 268 7.64 0.38 22.86
CA LEU A 268 8.68 -0.22 22.00
C LEU A 268 8.40 -0.03 20.50
N VAL A 269 7.13 -0.15 20.09
CA VAL A 269 6.73 0.11 18.69
C VAL A 269 6.94 1.58 18.35
N SER A 270 6.56 2.50 19.24
CA SER A 270 6.78 3.93 19.03
C SER A 270 8.26 4.27 18.90
N ASP A 271 9.13 3.71 19.75
CA ASP A 271 10.57 3.88 19.61
C ASP A 271 11.12 3.29 18.30
N CYS A 272 10.61 2.12 17.91
CA CYS A 272 10.95 1.50 16.63
C CYS A 272 10.58 2.40 15.44
N LEU A 273 9.44 3.09 15.48
CA LEU A 273 9.06 4.05 14.45
C LEU A 273 9.96 5.29 14.49
N GLU A 274 10.27 5.81 15.67
CA GLU A 274 11.12 6.99 15.86
C GLU A 274 12.54 6.79 15.34
N VAL A 275 13.10 5.59 15.51
CA VAL A 275 14.44 5.27 15.02
C VAL A 275 14.45 5.04 13.50
N LEU A 276 13.43 4.36 12.95
CA LEU A 276 13.47 3.89 11.56
C LEU A 276 12.86 4.87 10.55
N PHE A 277 11.76 5.56 10.88
CA PHE A 277 11.05 6.40 9.90
C PHE A 277 11.78 7.69 9.52
N PRO A 278 12.31 8.51 10.45
CA PRO A 278 12.93 9.78 10.11
C PRO A 278 14.09 9.69 9.11
N PRO A 279 15.12 8.83 9.30
CA PRO A 279 16.24 8.78 8.36
C PRO A 279 15.80 8.32 6.97
N GLN A 280 14.89 7.33 6.90
CA GLN A 280 14.39 6.80 5.63
C GLN A 280 13.46 7.77 4.92
N THR A 281 12.56 8.41 5.65
CA THR A 281 11.65 9.42 5.11
C THR A 281 12.41 10.64 4.61
N ALA A 282 13.47 11.06 5.32
CA ALA A 282 14.33 12.16 4.88
C ALA A 282 15.21 11.76 3.67
N HIS A 283 15.71 10.52 3.63
CA HIS A 283 16.41 10.00 2.46
C HIS A 283 15.50 9.97 1.23
N ASP A 284 14.30 9.39 1.35
CA ASP A 284 13.28 9.36 0.30
C ASP A 284 12.99 10.79 -0.20
N ALA A 285 12.71 11.72 0.73
CA ALA A 285 12.39 13.11 0.38
C ALA A 285 13.53 13.82 -0.37
N ARG A 286 14.79 13.61 0.03
CA ARG A 286 15.95 14.18 -0.68
C ARG A 286 16.14 13.58 -2.07
N SER A 287 15.99 12.27 -2.22
CA SER A 287 16.09 11.59 -3.51
C SER A 287 15.02 12.10 -4.47
N TRP A 288 13.78 12.22 -4.01
CA TRP A 288 12.67 12.78 -4.80
C TRP A 288 12.81 14.29 -5.07
N ALA A 289 13.31 15.06 -4.11
CA ALA A 289 13.61 16.49 -4.31
C ALA A 289 14.57 16.71 -5.49
N GLY A 290 15.57 15.82 -5.66
CA GLY A 290 16.50 15.87 -6.78
C GLY A 290 15.85 15.64 -8.16
N VAL A 291 14.68 14.99 -8.22
CA VAL A 291 13.96 14.75 -9.49
C VAL A 291 13.45 16.05 -10.10
N PHE A 292 13.02 17.02 -9.30
CA PHE A 292 12.46 18.28 -9.80
C PHE A 292 13.45 19.10 -10.62
N THR A 293 14.74 19.02 -10.30
CA THR A 293 15.81 19.78 -10.96
C THR A 293 16.73 18.92 -11.82
N ALA A 294 16.43 17.63 -11.97
CA ALA A 294 17.27 16.71 -12.74
C ALA A 294 17.21 17.03 -14.25
N PRO A 295 18.35 17.05 -14.97
CA PRO A 295 18.36 17.20 -16.42
C PRO A 295 17.62 16.07 -17.17
N ASP A 296 17.56 14.89 -16.57
CA ASP A 296 16.82 13.71 -17.05
C ASP A 296 16.00 13.15 -15.87
N GLN A 297 14.75 13.60 -15.77
CA GLN A 297 13.86 13.22 -14.67
C GLN A 297 13.52 11.72 -14.74
N ARG A 298 13.36 11.18 -15.94
CA ARG A 298 13.10 9.75 -16.16
C ARG A 298 14.22 8.89 -15.63
N ALA A 299 15.47 9.22 -15.92
CA ALA A 299 16.63 8.47 -15.43
C ALA A 299 16.72 8.49 -13.90
N MET A 300 16.47 9.65 -13.29
CA MET A 300 16.46 9.81 -11.83
C MET A 300 15.36 8.96 -11.18
N VAL A 301 14.12 9.02 -11.71
CA VAL A 301 13.01 8.19 -11.22
C VAL A 301 13.30 6.70 -11.40
N THR A 302 13.83 6.30 -12.57
CA THR A 302 14.26 4.91 -12.82
C THR A 302 15.21 4.44 -11.73
N GLN A 303 16.22 5.24 -11.39
CA GLN A 303 17.19 4.88 -10.35
C GLN A 303 16.53 4.75 -8.96
N ILE A 304 15.64 5.67 -8.60
CA ILE A 304 14.90 5.62 -7.33
C ILE A 304 14.07 4.33 -7.23
N LEU A 305 13.31 4.01 -8.28
CA LEU A 305 12.45 2.82 -8.31
C LEU A 305 13.27 1.53 -8.31
N THR A 306 14.32 1.43 -9.12
CA THR A 306 15.23 0.27 -9.13
C THR A 306 15.88 0.05 -7.76
N ASN A 307 16.32 1.12 -7.09
CA ASN A 307 16.91 1.00 -5.75
C ASN A 307 15.89 0.52 -4.72
N TYR A 308 14.70 1.14 -4.72
CA TYR A 308 13.61 0.83 -3.80
C TYR A 308 13.08 -0.60 -3.97
N MET A 309 13.00 -1.10 -5.20
CA MET A 309 12.52 -2.46 -5.51
C MET A 309 13.59 -3.55 -5.34
N SER A 310 14.84 -3.17 -5.03
CA SER A 310 15.93 -4.13 -4.82
C SER A 310 15.67 -5.09 -3.64
N PRO A 311 16.33 -6.27 -3.61
CA PRO A 311 16.23 -7.21 -2.49
C PRO A 311 16.62 -6.60 -1.14
N SER A 312 17.54 -5.62 -1.12
CA SER A 312 18.01 -5.00 0.12
C SER A 312 16.93 -4.21 0.87
N TYR A 313 15.91 -3.72 0.14
CA TYR A 313 14.81 -2.94 0.71
C TYR A 313 13.59 -3.79 1.13
N VAL A 314 13.56 -5.10 0.86
CA VAL A 314 12.39 -5.98 1.12
C VAL A 314 11.91 -5.87 2.56
N GLN A 315 12.84 -5.86 3.53
CA GLN A 315 12.49 -5.76 4.95
C GLN A 315 11.84 -4.41 5.27
N TRP A 316 12.43 -3.31 4.78
CA TRP A 316 11.88 -1.96 4.94
C TRP A 316 10.51 -1.83 4.30
N ARG A 317 10.32 -2.29 3.05
CA ARG A 317 9.02 -2.22 2.36
C ARG A 317 7.92 -2.89 3.18
N ARG A 318 8.20 -4.10 3.68
CA ARG A 318 7.26 -4.86 4.51
C ARG A 318 6.99 -4.18 5.84
N PHE A 319 8.02 -3.74 6.56
CA PHE A 319 7.87 -3.02 7.83
C PHE A 319 7.03 -1.74 7.64
N ARG A 320 7.35 -0.94 6.62
CA ARG A 320 6.68 0.31 6.31
C ARG A 320 5.20 0.12 6.02
N LEU A 321 4.82 -0.91 5.27
CA LEU A 321 3.41 -1.23 5.03
C LEU A 321 2.68 -1.59 6.33
N GLU A 322 3.27 -2.43 7.18
CA GLU A 322 2.64 -2.80 8.46
C GLU A 322 2.50 -1.62 9.42
N ALA A 323 3.42 -0.65 9.36
CA ALA A 323 3.33 0.58 10.12
C ALA A 323 2.19 1.48 9.62
N PHE A 324 1.96 1.57 8.30
CA PHE A 324 0.77 2.26 7.76
C PHE A 324 -0.54 1.54 8.11
N ILE A 325 -0.56 0.20 8.07
CA ILE A 325 -1.73 -0.55 8.54
C ILE A 325 -1.99 -0.28 10.03
N ALA A 326 -0.95 -0.20 10.87
CA ALA A 326 -1.13 0.15 12.27
C ALA A 326 -1.63 1.58 12.46
N ALA A 327 -1.15 2.54 11.66
CA ALA A 327 -1.61 3.93 11.69
C ALA A 327 -3.10 4.08 11.42
N ARG A 328 -3.68 3.25 10.54
CA ARG A 328 -5.13 3.23 10.26
C ARG A 328 -6.00 2.92 11.49
N HIS A 329 -5.43 2.22 12.49
CA HIS A 329 -6.16 1.71 13.65
C HIS A 329 -5.62 2.24 14.98
N SER A 330 -4.71 3.21 14.94
CA SER A 330 -4.08 3.79 16.13
C SER A 330 -3.72 5.25 15.89
N ASP A 331 -4.45 6.15 16.54
CA ASP A 331 -4.21 7.59 16.45
C ASP A 331 -2.78 7.96 16.83
N ALA A 332 -2.22 7.34 17.89
CA ALA A 332 -0.84 7.59 18.30
C ALA A 332 0.19 7.23 17.21
N VAL A 333 0.02 6.09 16.53
CA VAL A 333 0.89 5.69 15.41
C VAL A 333 0.67 6.60 14.20
N SER A 334 -0.59 6.95 13.93
CA SER A 334 -0.96 7.88 12.86
C SER A 334 -0.29 9.24 13.04
N GLU A 335 -0.42 9.86 14.21
CA GLU A 335 0.18 11.14 14.57
C GLU A 335 1.71 11.11 14.44
N GLN A 336 2.35 10.05 14.95
CA GLN A 336 3.80 9.90 14.88
C GLN A 336 4.30 9.82 13.42
N ILE A 337 3.69 8.96 12.60
CA ILE A 337 4.07 8.82 11.18
C ILE A 337 3.70 10.08 10.39
N ALA A 338 2.58 10.73 10.70
CA ALA A 338 2.18 11.99 10.10
C ALA A 338 3.21 13.09 10.38
N GLY A 339 3.76 13.18 11.60
CA GLY A 339 4.84 14.12 11.91
C GLY A 339 6.03 14.00 10.94
N TYR A 340 6.47 12.77 10.67
CA TYR A 340 7.58 12.52 9.73
C TYR A 340 7.18 12.80 8.27
N ALA A 341 5.96 12.41 7.88
CA ALA A 341 5.45 12.66 6.54
C ALA A 341 5.26 14.15 6.25
N ALA A 342 4.86 14.97 7.23
CA ALA A 342 4.73 16.42 7.12
C ALA A 342 6.09 17.10 6.88
N ILE A 343 7.15 16.64 7.56
CA ILE A 343 8.52 17.13 7.33
C ILE A 343 8.95 16.81 5.89
N ALA A 344 8.79 15.56 5.44
CA ALA A 344 9.12 15.18 4.07
C ALA A 344 8.30 15.93 3.02
N ARG A 345 7.00 16.13 3.24
CA ARG A 345 6.14 16.92 2.35
C ARG A 345 6.69 18.33 2.18
N ARG A 346 7.08 18.99 3.29
CA ARG A 346 7.66 20.34 3.24
C ARG A 346 8.94 20.37 2.41
N THR A 347 9.84 19.42 2.60
CA THR A 347 11.08 19.30 1.81
C THR A 347 10.79 19.14 0.32
N ILE A 348 9.83 18.28 -0.04
CA ILE A 348 9.45 18.02 -1.44
C ILE A 348 8.83 19.28 -2.07
N LEU A 349 7.87 19.92 -1.40
CA LEU A 349 7.20 21.11 -1.91
C LEU A 349 8.18 22.27 -2.11
N GLN A 350 9.09 22.50 -1.15
CA GLN A 350 10.16 23.51 -1.28
C GLN A 350 11.10 23.21 -2.45
N ALA A 351 11.47 21.94 -2.66
CA ALA A 351 12.29 21.57 -3.80
C ALA A 351 11.55 21.78 -5.13
N ALA A 352 10.25 21.48 -5.15
CA ALA A 352 9.42 21.59 -6.33
C ALA A 352 9.22 23.03 -6.82
N GLU A 353 9.28 24.04 -5.93
CA GLU A 353 9.29 25.47 -6.32
C GLU A 353 10.43 25.83 -7.29
N ASN A 354 11.51 25.06 -7.28
CA ASN A 354 12.68 25.25 -8.14
C ASN A 354 12.63 24.41 -9.42
N ALA A 355 11.52 23.69 -9.67
CA ALA A 355 11.36 22.87 -10.88
C ALA A 355 11.36 23.77 -12.15
N PRO A 356 12.15 23.43 -13.19
CA PRO A 356 12.08 24.14 -14.46
C PRO A 356 10.68 24.07 -15.08
N ALA A 357 10.28 25.11 -15.82
CA ALA A 357 8.95 25.19 -16.44
C ALA A 357 8.63 24.03 -17.42
N HIS A 358 9.66 23.33 -17.91
CA HIS A 358 9.55 22.19 -18.82
C HIS A 358 9.61 20.82 -18.12
N ALA A 359 9.71 20.79 -16.79
CA ALA A 359 9.69 19.55 -16.02
C ALA A 359 8.33 18.84 -16.15
N ASP A 360 8.37 17.52 -16.29
CA ASP A 360 7.21 16.63 -16.32
C ASP A 360 6.72 16.33 -14.89
N ILE A 361 7.65 16.10 -13.96
CA ILE A 361 7.33 16.04 -12.53
C ILE A 361 7.40 17.45 -11.94
N ARG A 362 6.27 17.91 -11.40
CA ARG A 362 5.99 19.26 -10.93
C ARG A 362 5.46 19.21 -9.48
N PRO A 363 5.35 20.36 -8.77
CA PRO A 363 4.84 20.36 -7.40
C PRO A 363 3.49 19.65 -7.20
N ASP A 364 2.57 19.80 -8.16
CA ASP A 364 1.24 19.21 -8.19
C ASP A 364 1.24 17.70 -8.46
N THR A 365 2.22 17.19 -9.22
CA THR A 365 2.34 15.75 -9.52
C THR A 365 3.33 15.01 -8.61
N GLY A 366 4.22 15.73 -7.93
CA GLY A 366 5.33 15.14 -7.16
C GLY A 366 4.89 14.34 -5.94
N MET A 367 3.84 14.78 -5.25
CA MET A 367 3.29 14.03 -4.10
C MET A 367 2.64 12.71 -4.54
N SER A 368 1.89 12.75 -5.64
CA SER A 368 1.24 11.57 -6.25
C SER A 368 2.29 10.59 -6.79
N SER A 369 3.35 11.10 -7.44
CA SER A 369 4.47 10.29 -7.92
C SER A 369 5.21 9.59 -6.79
N ARG A 370 5.38 10.24 -5.64
CA ARG A 370 5.93 9.60 -4.45
C ARG A 370 5.00 8.54 -3.88
N ALA A 371 3.68 8.75 -3.89
CA ALA A 371 2.71 7.76 -3.43
C ALA A 371 2.82 6.44 -4.21
N THR A 372 3.16 6.51 -5.51
CA THR A 372 3.42 5.33 -6.35
C THR A 372 4.44 4.36 -5.73
N VAL A 373 5.44 4.84 -4.97
CA VAL A 373 6.43 3.99 -4.27
C VAL A 373 5.79 3.08 -3.22
N ILE A 374 4.80 3.60 -2.49
CA ILE A 374 4.02 2.80 -1.53
C ILE A 374 3.15 1.80 -2.30
N GLY A 375 2.49 2.25 -3.37
CA GLY A 375 1.72 1.38 -4.24
C GLY A 375 2.51 0.22 -4.82
N LEU A 376 3.77 0.45 -5.23
CA LEU A 376 4.67 -0.62 -5.70
C LEU A 376 4.90 -1.68 -4.61
N SER A 377 5.00 -1.25 -3.35
CA SER A 377 5.17 -2.20 -2.23
C SER A 377 3.91 -3.03 -2.01
N ILE A 378 2.73 -2.43 -2.22
CA ILE A 378 1.44 -3.13 -2.13
C ILE A 378 1.30 -4.11 -3.30
N PHE A 379 1.57 -3.65 -4.52
CA PHE A 379 1.39 -4.45 -5.74
C PHE A 379 2.39 -5.61 -5.83
N GLU A 380 3.62 -5.45 -5.30
CA GLU A 380 4.62 -6.54 -5.18
C GLU A 380 4.07 -7.76 -4.43
N ILE A 381 3.16 -7.57 -3.48
CA ILE A 381 2.55 -8.68 -2.71
C ILE A 381 1.71 -9.57 -3.62
N VAL A 382 1.08 -8.96 -4.62
CA VAL A 382 0.20 -9.63 -5.57
C VAL A 382 0.99 -10.18 -6.76
N ASP A 383 1.92 -9.38 -7.27
CA ASP A 383 2.77 -9.69 -8.40
C ASP A 383 4.24 -9.39 -8.06
N PRO A 384 5.00 -10.36 -7.54
CA PRO A 384 6.41 -10.16 -7.19
C PRO A 384 7.31 -9.85 -8.40
N THR A 385 6.86 -10.15 -9.62
CA THR A 385 7.67 -9.97 -10.84
C THR A 385 7.89 -8.48 -11.17
N ILE A 386 7.11 -7.57 -10.56
CA ILE A 386 7.32 -6.13 -10.72
C ILE A 386 8.69 -5.66 -10.22
N THR A 387 9.33 -6.42 -9.33
CA THR A 387 10.70 -6.13 -8.86
C THR A 387 11.75 -6.18 -9.98
N SER A 388 11.44 -6.87 -11.08
CA SER A 388 12.30 -6.98 -12.27
C SER A 388 11.87 -6.13 -13.46
N LEU A 389 10.83 -5.30 -13.33
CA LEU A 389 10.38 -4.43 -14.42
C LEU A 389 11.47 -3.42 -14.81
N ASP A 390 11.60 -3.20 -16.11
CA ASP A 390 12.51 -2.22 -16.67
C ASP A 390 11.96 -0.79 -16.51
N TRP A 391 12.11 -0.16 -15.33
CA TRP A 391 11.55 1.17 -15.01
C TRP A 391 11.93 2.32 -15.96
N ARG A 392 12.75 2.09 -17.00
CA ARG A 392 13.06 3.06 -18.05
C ARG A 392 11.87 3.41 -18.94
N TRP A 393 10.73 2.71 -18.86
CA TRP A 393 9.50 3.11 -19.57
C TRP A 393 8.55 3.97 -18.73
N VAL A 394 8.98 4.41 -17.53
CA VAL A 394 8.20 5.37 -16.73
C VAL A 394 7.87 6.61 -17.58
N PRO A 395 6.60 7.06 -17.62
CA PRO A 395 6.11 8.10 -18.52
C PRO A 395 6.48 9.55 -18.11
N VAL A 396 7.73 9.75 -17.72
CA VAL A 396 8.31 11.06 -17.38
C VAL A 396 9.27 11.45 -18.50
N ARG A 397 9.31 12.69 -18.99
CA ARG A 397 10.23 13.13 -20.06
C ARG A 397 11.59 13.57 -19.56
#